data_AF-A0A517DQH8-F1
#
_entry.id   AF-A0A517DQH8-F1
#
_cell.length_a   1.000
_cell.length_b   1.000
_cell.length_c   1.000
_cell.angle_alpha   90.00
_cell.angle_beta   90.00
_cell.angle_gamma   90.00
#
_symmetry.space_group_name_H-M   'P 1'
#
loop_
_entity.id
_entity.type
_entity.pdbx_description
1 polymer ?
#
loop_
_entity_poly.entity_id
_entity_poly.type
_entity_poly.pdbx_seq_one_letter_code
_entity_poly.pdbx_strand_id
1 'polypeptide(L)'
;MHTITQKMNEIAGLENQYGSVLFRMGLTQLVDVGVRHLTDDNVEASIRQIIAEGEINKANGVVTIMTPEFQCQIVRCAAELAKFSIWDLFAYIKKYVPISN
;
A
#
# COMPACT_ATOMS: atom_id res chain seq x y z
N MET A 1 15.62 20.56 1.45
CA MET A 1 16.20 19.28 1.00
C MET A 1 16.83 18.50 2.18
N HIS A 2 16.13 18.39 3.32
CA HIS A 2 16.68 17.81 4.57
C HIS A 2 15.88 16.61 5.12
N THR A 3 14.73 16.29 4.53
CA THR A 3 13.71 15.44 5.15
C THR A 3 13.89 13.94 4.86
N ILE A 4 14.41 13.57 3.69
CA ILE A 4 14.52 12.16 3.27
C ILE A 4 15.62 11.46 4.08
N THR A 5 16.81 12.06 4.15
CA THR A 5 17.93 11.52 4.94
C THR A 5 17.58 11.37 6.42
N GLN A 6 16.84 12.32 6.99
CA GLN A 6 16.38 12.22 8.37
C GLN A 6 15.44 11.02 8.59
N LYS A 7 14.43 10.85 7.73
CA LYS A 7 13.52 9.70 7.80
C LYS A 7 14.24 8.36 7.63
N MET A 8 15.24 8.30 6.75
CA MET A 8 16.04 7.09 6.58
C MET A 8 16.85 6.77 7.84
N ASN A 9 17.39 7.78 8.53
CA ASN A 9 18.09 7.59 9.80
C ASN A 9 17.16 7.11 10.92
N GLU A 10 15.92 7.61 10.97
CA GLU A 10 14.91 7.15 11.93
C GLU A 10 14.55 5.68 11.71
N ILE A 11 14.35 5.27 10.45
CA ILE A 11 14.10 3.87 10.09
C ILE A 11 15.31 2.98 10.46
N ALA A 12 16.53 3.43 10.16
CA ALA A 12 17.75 2.73 10.55
C ALA A 12 17.89 2.62 12.08
N GLY A 13 17.44 3.63 12.83
CA GLY A 13 17.35 3.59 14.29
C GLY A 13 16.45 2.47 14.78
N LEU A 14 15.28 2.27 14.15
CA LEU A 14 14.38 1.15 14.46
C LEU A 14 15.02 -0.20 14.15
N GLU A 15 15.68 -0.36 12.99
CA GLU A 15 16.39 -1.60 12.67
C GLU A 15 17.48 -1.91 13.72
N ASN A 16 18.25 -0.91 14.12
CA ASN A 16 19.30 -1.08 15.13
C ASN A 16 18.73 -1.43 16.51
N GLN A 17 17.60 -0.83 16.90
CA GLN A 17 16.95 -1.08 18.19
C GLN A 17 16.41 -2.51 18.30
N TYR A 18 15.73 -3.00 17.27
CA TYR A 18 15.06 -4.31 17.31
C TYR A 18 15.91 -5.45 16.73
N GLY A 19 16.95 -5.14 15.98
CA GLY A 19 17.75 -6.10 15.24
C GLY A 19 17.12 -6.50 13.91
N SER A 20 17.97 -6.81 12.92
CA SER A 20 17.54 -6.99 11.52
C SER A 20 16.50 -8.10 11.33
N VAL A 21 16.56 -9.19 12.13
CA VAL A 21 15.58 -10.29 12.03
C VAL A 21 14.18 -9.84 12.45
N LEU A 22 14.04 -9.23 13.62
CA LEU A 22 12.74 -8.75 14.12
C LEU A 22 12.21 -7.60 13.27
N PHE A 23 13.10 -6.71 12.81
CA PHE A 23 12.73 -5.63 11.89
C PHE A 23 12.11 -6.18 10.60
N ARG A 24 12.75 -7.19 9.98
CA ARG A 24 12.23 -7.87 8.78
C ARG A 24 10.88 -8.56 9.04
N MET A 25 10.73 -9.25 10.16
CA MET A 25 9.46 -9.89 10.53
C MET A 25 8.36 -8.85 10.77
N GLY A 26 8.70 -7.68 11.33
CA GLY A 26 7.77 -6.56 11.48
C GLY A 26 7.26 -6.04 10.13
N LEU A 27 8.14 -5.90 9.14
CA LEU A 27 7.75 -5.53 7.78
C LEU A 27 6.83 -6.58 7.15
N THR A 28 7.14 -7.87 7.30
CA THR A 28 6.28 -8.96 6.85
C THR A 28 4.91 -8.90 7.51
N GLN A 29 4.86 -8.73 8.84
CA GLN A 29 3.60 -8.65 9.58
C GLN A 29 2.72 -7.47 9.11
N LEU A 30 3.31 -6.30 8.86
CA LEU A 30 2.56 -5.12 8.39
C LEU A 30 1.80 -5.42 7.11
N VAL A 31 2.42 -6.11 6.16
CA VAL A 31 1.79 -6.44 4.88
C VAL A 31 0.90 -7.67 4.99
N ASP A 32 1.29 -8.70 5.74
CA ASP A 32 0.48 -9.90 5.94
C ASP A 32 -0.87 -9.58 6.62
N VAL A 33 -0.89 -8.59 7.51
CA VAL A 33 -2.16 -8.06 8.06
C VAL A 33 -3.00 -7.47 6.92
N GLY A 34 -2.41 -6.66 6.04
CA GLY A 34 -3.11 -6.09 4.88
C GLY A 34 -3.64 -7.16 3.92
N VAL A 35 -2.79 -8.13 3.55
CA VAL A 35 -3.15 -9.25 2.66
C VAL A 35 -4.33 -10.05 3.21
N ARG A 36 -4.36 -10.33 4.52
CA ARG A 36 -5.49 -11.04 5.15
C ARG A 36 -6.83 -10.32 5.02
N HIS A 37 -6.83 -9.01 4.82
CA HIS A 37 -8.05 -8.23 4.60
C HIS A 37 -8.43 -8.11 3.12
N LEU A 38 -7.57 -8.51 2.18
CA LEU A 38 -7.84 -8.52 0.74
C LEU A 38 -8.53 -9.83 0.30
N THR A 39 -9.61 -10.20 0.99
CA THR A 39 -10.50 -11.28 0.55
C THR A 39 -11.40 -10.79 -0.58
N ASP A 40 -11.92 -11.69 -1.41
CA ASP A 40 -12.84 -11.34 -2.51
C ASP A 40 -14.03 -10.50 -2.01
N ASP A 41 -14.62 -10.88 -0.88
CA ASP A 41 -15.73 -10.16 -0.26
C ASP A 41 -15.36 -8.72 0.14
N ASN A 42 -14.19 -8.54 0.74
CA ASN A 42 -13.72 -7.23 1.19
C ASN A 42 -13.29 -6.34 0.02
N VAL A 43 -12.71 -6.94 -1.02
CA VAL A 43 -12.34 -6.25 -2.27
C VAL A 43 -13.60 -5.71 -2.93
N GLU A 44 -14.61 -6.55 -3.11
CA GLU A 44 -15.88 -6.13 -3.72
C GLU A 44 -16.65 -5.13 -2.85
N ALA A 45 -16.62 -5.28 -1.52
CA ALA A 45 -17.18 -4.29 -0.62
C ALA A 45 -16.50 -2.92 -0.76
N SER A 46 -15.16 -2.91 -0.82
CA SER A 46 -14.38 -1.68 -0.98
C SER A 46 -14.66 -1.00 -2.33
N ILE A 47 -14.77 -1.77 -3.42
CA ILE A 47 -15.12 -1.26 -4.75
C ILE A 47 -16.51 -0.61 -4.73
N ARG A 48 -17.51 -1.28 -4.14
CA ARG A 48 -18.87 -0.71 -4.02
C ARG A 48 -18.87 0.59 -3.22
N GLN A 49 -18.12 0.64 -2.12
CA GLN A 49 -17.99 1.84 -1.30
C GLN A 49 -17.36 3.01 -2.09
N ILE A 50 -16.25 2.76 -2.79
CA ILE A 50 -15.57 3.77 -3.61
C ILE A 50 -16.52 4.37 -4.66
N ILE A 51 -17.31 3.52 -5.33
CA ILE A 51 -18.29 3.98 -6.34
C ILE A 51 -19.37 4.84 -5.68
N ALA A 52 -19.92 4.40 -4.55
CA ALA A 52 -20.97 5.14 -3.84
C ALA A 52 -20.47 6.51 -3.35
N GLU A 53 -19.28 6.57 -2.76
CA GLU A 53 -18.63 7.82 -2.35
C GLU A 53 -18.31 8.73 -3.54
N GLY A 54 -17.91 8.14 -4.67
CA GLY A 54 -17.69 8.85 -5.93
C GLY A 54 -18.95 9.57 -6.43
N GLU A 55 -20.10 8.89 -6.43
CA GLU A 55 -21.38 9.48 -6.83
C GLU A 55 -21.84 10.58 -5.86
N ILE A 56 -21.64 10.40 -4.56
CA ILE A 56 -21.91 11.45 -3.55
C ILE A 56 -21.04 12.68 -3.81
N ASN A 57 -19.74 12.49 -4.03
CA ASN A 57 -18.81 13.57 -4.32
C ASN A 57 -19.19 14.34 -5.59
N LYS A 58 -19.57 13.61 -6.64
CA LYS A 58 -20.06 14.18 -7.89
C LYS A 58 -21.34 15.00 -7.69
N ALA A 59 -22.30 14.47 -6.93
CA ALA A 59 -23.54 15.18 -6.60
C ALA A 59 -23.28 16.46 -5.77
N ASN A 60 -22.25 16.44 -4.92
CA ASN A 60 -21.82 17.59 -4.12
C ASN A 60 -20.88 18.56 -4.88
N GLY A 61 -20.60 18.32 -6.16
CA GLY A 61 -19.73 19.18 -6.98
C GLY A 61 -18.23 19.08 -6.62
N VAL A 62 -17.82 18.03 -5.90
CA VAL A 62 -16.41 17.78 -5.56
C VAL A 62 -15.72 17.14 -6.76
N VAL A 63 -14.66 17.79 -7.26
CA VAL A 63 -13.81 17.25 -8.32
C VAL A 63 -12.58 16.61 -7.70
N THR A 64 -12.48 15.28 -7.78
CA THR A 64 -11.32 14.53 -7.30
C THR A 64 -10.35 14.28 -8.45
N ILE A 65 -9.06 14.58 -8.23
CA ILE A 65 -7.99 14.22 -9.18
C ILE A 65 -7.91 12.69 -9.34
N MET A 66 -8.20 11.96 -8.26
CA MET A 66 -8.27 10.51 -8.25
C MET A 66 -9.71 10.07 -8.47
N THR A 67 -10.02 9.57 -9.67
CA THR A 67 -11.39 9.14 -9.99
C THR A 67 -11.74 7.84 -9.26
N PRO A 68 -13.02 7.58 -8.99
CA PRO A 68 -13.47 6.32 -8.38
C PRO A 68 -12.97 5.09 -9.15
N GLU A 69 -12.94 5.16 -10.49
CA GLU A 69 -12.46 4.07 -11.34
C GLU A 69 -10.99 3.78 -11.10
N PHE A 70 -10.16 4.82 -11.00
CA PHE A 70 -8.74 4.67 -10.71
C PHE A 70 -8.51 4.08 -9.30
N GLN A 71 -9.29 4.52 -8.31
CA GLN A 71 -9.25 3.94 -6.96
C GLN A 71 -9.63 2.45 -6.96
N CYS A 72 -10.67 2.07 -7.71
CA CYS A 72 -11.05 0.67 -7.86
C CYS A 72 -9.93 -0.16 -8.51
N GLN A 73 -9.21 0.40 -9.49
CA GLN A 73 -8.06 -0.27 -10.10
C GLN A 73 -6.92 -0.48 -9.10
N ILE A 74 -6.68 0.46 -8.18
CA ILE A 74 -5.70 0.28 -7.09
C ILE A 74 -6.09 -0.91 -6.21
N VAL A 75 -7.36 -0.99 -5.78
CA VAL A 75 -7.83 -2.10 -4.93
C VAL A 75 -7.69 -3.45 -5.64
N ARG A 76 -8.10 -3.54 -6.91
CA ARG A 76 -7.93 -4.76 -7.72
C ARG A 76 -6.47 -5.14 -7.89
N CYS A 77 -5.61 -4.16 -8.17
CA CYS A 77 -4.17 -4.38 -8.28
C CYS A 77 -3.60 -4.92 -6.96
N ALA A 78 -4.00 -4.36 -5.81
CA ALA A 78 -3.57 -4.84 -4.51
C ALA A 78 -3.99 -6.31 -4.26
N ALA A 79 -5.21 -6.69 -4.63
CA ALA A 79 -5.68 -8.07 -4.53
C ALA A 79 -4.90 -9.05 -5.42
N GLU A 80 -4.50 -8.63 -6.63
CA GLU A 80 -3.63 -9.43 -7.50
C GLU A 80 -2.21 -9.57 -6.93
N LEU A 81 -1.65 -8.48 -6.40
CA LEU A 81 -0.31 -8.49 -5.79
C LEU A 81 -0.27 -9.33 -4.51
N ALA A 82 -1.38 -9.42 -3.77
CA ALA A 82 -1.49 -10.22 -2.54
C ALA A 82 -1.26 -11.73 -2.76
N LYS A 83 -1.31 -12.21 -4.01
CA LYS A 83 -1.05 -13.61 -4.39
C LYS A 83 0.44 -13.97 -4.40
N PHE A 84 1.33 -12.98 -4.37
CA PHE A 84 2.77 -13.18 -4.41
C PHE A 84 3.39 -13.12 -3.01
N SER A 85 4.54 -13.78 -2.84
CA SER A 85 5.35 -13.61 -1.63
C SER A 85 5.77 -12.16 -1.46
N ILE A 86 5.63 -11.63 -0.25
CA ILE A 86 6.11 -10.29 0.09
C ILE A 86 7.59 -10.08 -0.26
N TRP A 87 8.42 -11.10 -0.07
CA TRP A 87 9.85 -10.99 -0.36
C TRP A 87 10.12 -10.86 -1.86
N ASP A 88 9.31 -11.52 -2.69
CA ASP A 88 9.39 -11.38 -4.15
C ASP A 88 8.95 -9.97 -4.58
N LEU A 89 7.90 -9.43 -3.97
CA LEU A 89 7.44 -8.06 -4.22
C LEU A 89 8.50 -7.02 -3.81
N PHE A 90 9.12 -7.17 -2.63
CA PHE A 90 10.21 -6.29 -2.19
C PHE A 90 11.44 -6.38 -3.09
N ALA A 91 11.80 -7.58 -3.53
CA ALA A 91 12.89 -7.78 -4.48
C ALA A 91 12.58 -7.14 -5.84
N TYR A 92 11.35 -7.30 -6.32
CA TYR A 92 10.87 -6.70 -7.57
C TYR A 92 10.95 -5.18 -7.51
N ILE A 93 10.43 -4.57 -6.44
CA ILE A 93 10.47 -3.11 -6.26
C ILE A 93 11.92 -2.62 -6.24
N LYS A 94 12.78 -3.23 -5.41
CA LYS A 94 14.19 -2.86 -5.31
C LYS A 94 14.92 -2.88 -6.66
N LYS A 95 14.56 -3.81 -7.55
CA LYS A 95 15.29 -4.05 -8.80
C LYS A 95 14.68 -3.34 -10.01
N TYR A 96 13.36 -3.22 -10.08
CA TYR A 96 12.64 -2.85 -11.30
C TYR A 96 11.70 -1.67 -11.14
N VAL A 97 11.37 -1.27 -9.90
CA VAL A 97 10.55 -0.10 -9.63
C VAL A 97 11.43 0.93 -8.93
N PRO A 98 12.27 1.69 -9.66
CA PRO A 98 13.06 2.73 -9.06
C PRO A 98 12.12 3.74 -8.43
N ILE A 99 12.15 3.83 -7.10
CA ILE A 99 11.51 4.91 -6.38
C ILE A 99 12.49 6.10 -6.46
N SER A 100 12.39 6.85 -7.56
CA SER A 100 13.15 8.09 -7.75
C SER A 100 12.52 9.23 -6.94
N ASN A 101 13.38 9.99 -6.25
CA ASN A 101 13.01 11.24 -5.55
C ASN A 101 12.89 12.42 -6.52
#